data_AF-V4NP69-F1
#
_entry.id   AF-V4NP69-F1
#
_cell.length_a   1.000
_cell.length_b   1.000
_cell.length_c   1.000
_cell.angle_alpha   90.00
_cell.angle_beta   90.00
_cell.angle_gamma   90.00
#
_symmetry.space_group_name_H-M   'P 1'
#
loop_
_entity.id
_entity.type
_entity.pdbx_description
1 polymer ?
#
loop_
_entity_poly.entity_id
_entity_poly.type
_entity_poly.pdbx_seq_one_letter_code
_entity_poly.pdbx_strand_id
1 'polypeptide(L)'
;MADHHDHDSHGDYVRGEMDIHQHRGTYGLFAALTKWGSLNLAVFLTFVIILTCTKLGLIAAGVCAVVVGVAGWFLLKKKADPAH
;
A
#
# COMPACT_ATOMS: atom_id res chain seq x y z
N MET A 1 6.76 50.35 -4.63
CA MET A 1 5.34 50.75 -4.71
C MET A 1 4.67 49.79 -5.67
N ALA A 2 3.51 49.29 -5.28
CA ALA A 2 2.88 48.08 -5.78
C ALA A 2 2.64 48.05 -7.30
N ASP A 3 3.05 46.94 -7.91
CA ASP A 3 2.48 46.43 -9.16
C ASP A 3 1.14 45.78 -8.80
N HIS A 4 0.07 46.33 -9.36
CA HIS A 4 -1.25 45.74 -9.36
C HIS A 4 -1.28 44.66 -10.44
N HIS A 5 -0.99 43.43 -10.07
CA HIS A 5 -1.35 42.28 -10.88
C HIS A 5 -2.87 42.11 -10.80
N ASP A 6 -3.53 42.57 -11.86
CA ASP A 6 -4.95 42.44 -12.12
C ASP A 6 -5.43 41.00 -11.86
N HIS A 7 -6.31 40.88 -10.88
CA HIS A 7 -6.91 39.65 -10.37
C HIS A 7 -8.11 39.17 -11.22
N ASP A 8 -8.07 39.37 -12.56
CA ASP A 8 -9.21 39.06 -13.46
C ASP A 8 -8.83 38.02 -14.53
N SER A 9 -8.31 36.87 -14.11
CA SER A 9 -8.15 35.69 -14.96
C SER A 9 -8.36 34.39 -14.17
N HIS A 10 -9.28 34.40 -13.21
CA HIS A 10 -9.87 33.16 -12.73
C HIS A 10 -10.74 32.59 -13.86
N GLY A 11 -10.17 31.71 -14.69
CA GLY A 11 -10.97 30.87 -15.57
C GLY A 11 -12.12 30.27 -14.77
N ASP A 12 -13.33 30.41 -15.30
CA ASP A 12 -14.60 30.02 -14.70
C ASP A 12 -14.42 28.71 -13.93
N TYR A 13 -14.34 28.78 -12.60
CA TYR A 13 -13.99 27.63 -11.78
C TYR A 13 -15.16 26.64 -11.81
N VAL A 14 -15.03 25.59 -12.62
CA VAL A 14 -16.03 24.51 -12.71
C VAL A 14 -15.64 23.41 -11.74
N ARG A 15 -16.46 23.19 -10.71
CA ARG A 15 -16.27 22.09 -9.76
C ARG A 15 -16.27 20.75 -10.49
N GLY A 16 -15.26 19.92 -10.22
CA GLY A 16 -15.19 18.54 -10.71
C GLY A 16 -14.40 18.35 -12.02
N GLU A 17 -14.11 19.43 -12.75
CA GLU A 17 -13.26 19.41 -13.95
C GLU A 17 -11.75 19.48 -13.63
N MET A 18 -11.39 19.48 -12.33
CA MET A 18 -10.00 19.41 -11.91
C MET A 18 -9.43 18.04 -12.26
N ASP A 19 -8.32 18.00 -13.02
CA ASP A 19 -7.62 16.77 -13.33
C ASP A 19 -7.14 16.05 -12.05
N ILE A 20 -7.59 14.80 -11.86
CA ILE A 20 -7.32 13.95 -10.69
C ILE A 20 -6.35 12.81 -11.04
N HIS A 21 -5.76 12.80 -12.24
CA HIS A 21 -4.89 11.71 -12.69
C HIS A 21 -3.72 11.46 -11.73
N GLN A 22 -3.07 12.53 -11.27
CA GLN A 22 -1.95 12.41 -10.33
C GLN A 22 -2.42 11.97 -8.93
N HIS A 23 -3.56 12.44 -8.47
CA HIS A 23 -4.11 12.05 -7.16
C HIS A 23 -4.56 10.58 -7.14
N ARG A 24 -5.16 10.08 -8.23
CA ARG A 24 -5.50 8.66 -8.38
C ARG A 24 -4.26 7.78 -8.41
N GLY A 25 -3.20 8.21 -9.11
CA GLY A 25 -1.92 7.50 -9.15
C GLY A 25 -1.29 7.36 -7.78
N THR A 26 -1.20 8.47 -7.03
CA THR A 26 -0.65 8.47 -5.66
C THR A 26 -1.48 7.59 -4.72
N TYR A 27 -2.82 7.66 -4.82
CA TYR A 27 -3.69 6.82 -4.01
C TYR A 27 -3.54 5.33 -4.33
N GLY A 28 -3.43 4.98 -5.63
CA GLY A 28 -3.19 3.61 -6.06
C GLY A 28 -1.87 3.06 -5.52
N LEU A 29 -0.80 3.87 -5.54
CA LEU A 29 0.49 3.51 -4.97
C LEU A 29 0.40 3.32 -3.45
N PHE A 30 -0.27 4.23 -2.73
CA PHE A 30 -0.47 4.11 -1.28
C PHE A 30 -1.24 2.82 -0.94
N ALA A 31 -2.34 2.55 -1.63
CA ALA A 31 -3.15 1.35 -1.42
C ALA A 31 -2.36 0.07 -1.69
N ALA A 32 -1.56 0.03 -2.77
CA ALA A 32 -0.68 -1.09 -3.06
C ALA A 32 0.40 -1.27 -1.98
N LEU A 33 1.03 -0.17 -1.54
CA LEU A 33 2.07 -0.20 -0.52
C LEU A 33 1.53 -0.68 0.83
N THR A 34 0.38 -0.20 1.27
CA THR A 34 -0.23 -0.66 2.53
C THR A 34 -0.61 -2.14 2.47
N LYS A 35 -1.19 -2.58 1.35
CA LYS A 35 -1.61 -3.97 1.15
C LYS A 35 -0.42 -4.92 1.17
N TRP A 36 0.59 -4.66 0.35
CA TRP A 36 1.75 -5.56 0.24
C TRP A 36 2.76 -5.35 1.38
N GLY A 37 2.85 -4.13 1.92
CA GLY A 37 3.73 -3.78 3.02
C GLY A 37 3.31 -4.42 4.34
N SER A 38 2.01 -4.45 4.65
CA SER A 38 1.52 -5.14 5.87
C SER A 38 1.81 -6.64 5.85
N LEU A 39 1.70 -7.29 4.70
CA LEU A 39 2.08 -8.70 4.52
C LEU A 39 3.58 -8.92 4.75
N ASN A 40 4.43 -8.11 4.10
CA ASN A 40 5.89 -8.21 4.27
C ASN A 40 6.30 -7.99 5.73
N LEU A 41 5.68 -7.00 6.40
CA LEU A 41 5.94 -6.73 7.81
C LEU A 41 5.56 -7.94 8.70
N ALA A 42 4.41 -8.56 8.46
CA ALA A 42 3.96 -9.73 9.23
C ALA A 42 4.89 -10.95 9.05
N VAL A 43 5.34 -11.22 7.83
CA VAL A 43 6.29 -12.30 7.52
C VAL A 43 7.65 -12.04 8.18
N PHE A 44 8.16 -10.81 8.06
CA PHE A 44 9.43 -10.41 8.68
C PHE A 44 9.37 -10.53 10.20
N LEU A 45 8.27 -10.05 10.81
CA LEU A 45 8.10 -10.13 12.26
C LEU A 45 8.04 -11.58 12.74
N THR A 46 7.31 -12.44 12.02
CA THR A 46 7.22 -13.88 12.33
C THR A 46 8.59 -14.54 12.23
N PHE A 47 9.38 -14.22 11.20
CA PHE A 47 10.73 -14.74 11.03
C PHE A 47 11.65 -14.33 12.18
N VAL A 48 11.69 -13.04 12.53
CA VAL A 48 12.54 -12.52 13.60
C VAL A 48 12.14 -13.10 14.96
N ILE A 49 10.84 -13.23 15.25
CA ILE A 49 10.35 -13.82 16.50
C ILE A 49 10.79 -15.28 16.61
N ILE A 50 10.58 -16.10 15.56
CA ILE A 50 10.93 -17.52 15.64
C ILE A 50 12.46 -17.71 15.71
N LEU A 51 13.22 -16.87 15.02
CA LEU A 51 14.68 -16.96 15.01
C LEU A 51 15.31 -16.56 16.36
N THR A 52 14.75 -15.56 17.05
CA THR A 52 15.32 -15.03 18.29
C THR A 52 14.68 -15.59 19.56
N CYS A 53 13.40 -15.93 19.55
CA CYS A 53 12.65 -16.37 20.72
C CYS A 53 12.48 -17.89 20.82
N THR A 54 12.83 -18.68 19.80
CA THR A 54 12.68 -20.15 19.83
C THR A 54 13.98 -20.89 19.51
N LYS A 55 14.24 -22.01 20.22
CA LYS A 55 15.36 -22.94 19.93
C LYS A 55 15.17 -23.76 18.64
N LEU A 56 14.22 -23.38 17.78
CA LEU A 56 13.85 -24.12 16.58
C LEU A 56 14.84 -23.92 15.41
N GLY A 57 15.72 -22.93 15.52
CA GLY A 57 16.80 -22.66 14.55
C GLY A 57 16.34 -21.93 13.28
N LEU A 58 17.33 -21.49 12.49
CA LEU A 58 17.15 -20.70 11.26
C LEU A 58 16.25 -21.38 10.22
N ILE A 59 16.36 -22.70 10.08
CA ILE A 59 15.63 -23.48 9.08
C ILE A 59 14.13 -23.51 9.40
N ALA A 60 13.76 -23.76 10.66
CA ALA A 60 12.35 -23.79 11.05
C ALA A 60 11.72 -22.38 11.00
N ALA A 61 12.46 -21.34 11.37
CA ALA A 61 12.02 -19.95 11.21
C ALA A 61 11.74 -19.62 9.74
N GLY A 62 12.63 -20.04 8.82
CA GLY A 62 12.46 -19.86 7.39
C GLY A 62 11.19 -20.54 6.85
N VAL A 63 10.95 -21.80 7.23
CA VAL A 63 9.77 -22.54 6.77
C VAL A 63 8.47 -21.88 7.26
N CYS A 64 8.40 -21.50 8.54
CA CYS A 64 7.21 -20.83 9.08
C CYS A 64 6.96 -19.48 8.41
N ALA A 65 8.00 -18.68 8.15
CA ALA A 65 7.88 -17.41 7.44
C ALA A 65 7.35 -17.60 6.01
N VAL A 66 7.83 -18.63 5.30
CA VAL A 66 7.33 -18.98 3.96
C VAL A 66 5.87 -19.40 4.01
N VAL A 67 5.47 -20.24 4.97
CA VAL A 67 4.06 -20.67 5.10
C VAL A 67 3.15 -19.47 5.36
N VAL A 68 3.51 -18.57 6.27
CA VAL A 68 2.74 -17.35 6.55
C VAL A 68 2.71 -16.42 5.33
N GLY A 69 3.82 -16.29 4.61
CA GLY A 69 3.89 -15.49 3.39
C GLY A 69 3.01 -16.02 2.27
N VAL A 70 3.02 -17.33 2.02
CA VAL A 70 2.18 -17.98 1.01
C VAL A 70 0.71 -17.93 1.41
N ALA A 71 0.38 -18.25 2.67
CA ALA A 71 -0.99 -18.17 3.17
C ALA A 71 -1.53 -16.73 3.08
N GLY A 72 -0.76 -15.75 3.53
CA GLY A 72 -1.11 -14.34 3.45
C GLY A 72 -1.23 -13.84 2.01
N TRP A 73 -0.38 -14.31 1.08
CA TRP A 73 -0.50 -14.01 -0.35
C TRP A 73 -1.83 -14.52 -0.93
N PHE A 74 -2.20 -15.77 -0.64
CA PHE A 74 -3.47 -16.33 -1.10
C PHE A 74 -4.69 -15.62 -0.51
N LEU A 75 -4.62 -15.20 0.75
CA LEU A 75 -5.67 -14.43 1.42
C LEU A 75 -5.80 -13.01 0.85
N LEU A 76 -4.68 -12.34 0.54
CA LEU A 76 -4.67 -10.99 -0.03
C LEU A 76 -4.91 -10.96 -1.54
N LYS A 77 -4.76 -12.09 -2.25
CA LYS A 77 -5.06 -12.16 -3.68
C LYS A 77 -6.53 -11.79 -3.87
N LYS A 78 -6.76 -10.67 -4.55
CA LYS A 78 -8.11 -10.14 -4.81
C LYS A 78 -8.90 -11.28 -5.48
N LYS A 79 -9.93 -11.80 -4.81
CA LYS A 79 -10.91 -12.66 -5.50
C LYS A 79 -11.62 -11.76 -6.50
N ALA A 80 -11.95 -12.29 -7.68
CA ALA A 80 -12.68 -11.55 -8.69
C ALA A 80 -13.93 -10.94 -8.04
N ASP A 81 -14.15 -9.64 -8.25
CA ASP A 81 -15.35 -8.96 -7.77
C ASP A 81 -16.57 -9.76 -8.25
N PRO A 82 -17.44 -10.25 -7.35
CA PRO A 82 -18.72 -10.80 -7.77
C PRO A 82 -19.45 -9.67 -8.49
N ALA A 83 -19.81 -9.92 -9.76
CA ALA A 83 -20.42 -8.95 -10.65
C ALA A 83 -21.81 -8.55 -10.13
N HIS A 84 -21.87 -7.55 -9.26
CA HIS A 84 -23.10 -6.90 -8.80
C HIS A 84 -22.89 -5.38 -8.82
#